data_AF-A0A917JFL5-F1
#
_entry.id   AF-A0A917JFL5-F1
#
_cell.length_a   1.000
_cell.length_b   1.000
_cell.length_c   1.000
_cell.angle_alpha   90.00
_cell.angle_beta   90.00
_cell.angle_gamma   90.00
#
_symmetry.space_group_name_H-M   'P 1'
#
loop_
_entity.id
_entity.type
_entity.pdbx_description
1 polymer ?
#
loop_
_entity_poly.entity_id
_entity_poly.type
_entity_poly.pdbx_seq_one_letter_code
_entity_poly.pdbx_strand_id
1 'polypeptide(L)' 'MNYSVVAVTYDKEKKEKQFKTYREALSYATNYHVVHQSQVLKDEVVIADFSF' A
#
# COMPACT_ATOMS: atom_id res chain seq x y z
N MET A 1 8.62 -4.59 12.65
CA MET A 1 7.58 -3.92 11.82
C MET A 1 7.65 -4.60 10.48
N ASN A 2 6.59 -5.27 10.01
CA ASN A 2 6.80 -6.24 8.94
C ASN A 2 6.30 -5.79 7.56
N TYR A 3 5.38 -4.84 7.46
CA TYR A 3 4.94 -4.33 6.16
C TYR A 3 4.57 -2.84 6.25
N SER A 4 4.98 -2.05 5.25
CA SER A 4 4.48 -0.70 5.02
C SER A 4 3.80 -0.64 3.67
N VAL A 5 2.77 0.19 3.54
CA VAL A 5 2.08 0.44 2.29
C VAL A 5 2.14 1.92 2.01
N VAL A 6 2.66 2.26 0.85
CA VAL A 6 2.65 3.61 0.30
C VAL A 6 1.58 3.65 -0.78
N ALA A 7 0.52 4.41 -0.57
CA ALA A 7 -0.60 4.52 -1.49
C ALA A 7 -0.75 5.97 -1.98
N VAL A 8 -1.14 6.13 -3.23
CA VAL A 8 -1.54 7.39 -3.87
C VAL A 8 -3.03 7.29 -4.16
N THR A 9 -3.82 8.24 -3.64
CA THR A 9 -5.26 8.32 -3.90
C THR A 9 -5.55 8.99 -5.24
N TYR A 10 -6.80 8.93 -5.70
CA TYR A 10 -7.25 9.66 -6.89
C TYR A 10 -7.13 11.20 -6.74
N ASP A 11 -7.17 11.69 -5.50
CA ASP A 11 -6.92 13.10 -5.18
C ASP A 11 -5.42 13.46 -5.18
N LYS A 12 -4.55 12.54 -5.61
CA LYS A 12 -3.09 12.64 -5.61
C LYS A 12 -2.47 12.78 -4.21
N GLU A 13 -3.20 12.39 -3.17
CA GLU A 13 -2.65 12.36 -1.81
C GLU A 13 -1.82 11.09 -1.61
N LYS A 14 -0.61 11.25 -1.07
CA LYS A 14 0.23 10.13 -0.66
C LYS A 14 -0.04 9.77 0.79
N LYS A 15 -0.42 8.51 1.04
CA LYS A 15 -0.68 7.96 2.39
C LYS A 15 0.26 6.80 2.64
N GLU A 16 0.90 6.80 3.80
CA GLU A 16 1.72 5.68 4.25
C GLU A 16 1.07 5.05 5.47
N LYS A 17 0.95 3.71 5.47
CA LYS A 17 0.40 2.97 6.60
C LYS A 17 1.14 1.67 6.83
N GLN A 18 1.39 1.36 8.09
CA GLN A 18 2.12 0.17 8.49
C GLN A 18 1.20 -0.90 9.04
N PHE A 19 1.55 -2.15 8.77
CA PHE A 19 0.76 -3.32 9.11
C PHE A 19 1.64 -4.41 9.73
N LYS A 20 1.02 -5.22 10.60
CA LYS A 20 1.69 -6.38 11.20
C LYS A 20 1.73 -7.57 10.25
N THR A 21 0.73 -7.69 9.39
CA THR A 21 0.57 -8.82 8.47
C THR A 21 0.53 -8.37 7.01
N TYR A 22 1.00 -9.24 6.13
CA TYR A 22 0.95 -9.00 4.68
C TYR A 22 -0.49 -8.90 4.17
N ARG A 23 -1.41 -9.67 4.76
CA ARG A 23 -2.83 -9.67 4.38
C ARG A 23 -3.49 -8.32 4.60
N GLU A 24 -3.24 -7.67 5.74
CA GLU A 24 -3.77 -6.34 6.03
C GLU A 24 -3.16 -5.29 5.09
N ALA A 25 -1.85 -5.40 4.83
CA ALA A 25 -1.15 -4.52 3.88
C ALA A 25 -1.74 -4.64 2.47
N LEU A 26 -1.93 -5.87 1.98
CA LEU A 26 -2.57 -6.14 0.69
C LEU A 26 -3.99 -5.59 0.64
N SER A 27 -4.80 -5.85 1.67
CA SER A 27 -6.20 -5.38 1.70
C SER A 27 -6.30 -3.86 1.61
N TYR A 28 -5.34 -3.13 2.17
CA TYR A 28 -5.28 -1.68 2.05
C TYR A 28 -4.75 -1.22 0.68
N ALA A 29 -3.67 -1.85 0.20
CA ALA A 29 -3.05 -1.57 -1.09
C ALA A 29 -4.03 -1.75 -2.26
N THR A 30 -4.86 -2.78 -2.22
CA THR A 30 -5.82 -3.10 -3.29
C THR A 30 -7.19 -2.44 -3.11
N ASN A 31 -7.33 -1.44 -2.23
CA ASN A 31 -8.59 -0.71 -2.06
C ASN A 31 -8.80 0.30 -3.21
N TYR A 32 -9.13 -0.22 -4.39
CA TYR A 32 -9.29 0.52 -5.64
C TYR A 32 -10.38 1.60 -5.61
N HIS A 33 -11.26 1.60 -4.61
CA HIS A 33 -12.25 2.68 -4.43
C HIS A 33 -11.62 4.00 -3.98
N VAL A 34 -10.43 3.95 -3.36
CA VAL A 34 -9.77 5.11 -2.74
C VAL A 34 -8.35 5.29 -3.26
N VAL A 35 -7.71 4.19 -3.64
CA VAL A 35 -6.30 4.13 -4.04
C VAL A 35 -6.22 3.98 -5.57
N HIS A 36 -5.45 4.87 -6.19
CA HIS A 36 -5.10 4.82 -7.62
C HIS A 36 -3.81 4.03 -7.86
N GLN A 37 -2.83 4.18 -6.97
CA GLN A 37 -1.58 3.43 -7.02
C GLN A 37 -1.13 3.05 -5.61
N SER A 38 -0.55 1.87 -5.42
CA SER A 38 0.09 1.54 -4.14
C SER A 38 1.25 0.57 -4.26
N GLN A 39 2.15 0.65 -3.29
CA GLN A 39 3.30 -0.21 -3.15
C GLN A 39 3.30 -0.80 -1.73
N VAL A 40 3.47 -2.11 -1.63
CA VAL A 40 3.71 -2.80 -0.36
C VAL A 40 5.20 -3.03 -0.23
N LEU A 41 5.78 -2.55 0.87
CA LEU A 41 7.16 -2.73 1.22
C LEU A 41 7.29 -3.62 2.45
N LYS A 42 8.39 -4.37 2.50
CA LYS A 42 8.86 -5.12 3.67
C LYS A 42 10.35 -4.91 3.78
N ASP A 43 10.82 -4.44 4.93
CA ASP A 43 12.24 -4.15 5.16
C ASP A 43 12.82 -3.26 4.04
N GLU A 44 12.06 -2.21 3.65
CA GLU A 44 12.37 -1.26 2.57
C GLU A 44 12.38 -1.84 1.14
N VAL A 45 12.11 -3.14 0.98
CA VAL A 45 11.98 -3.80 -0.33
C VAL A 45 10.54 -3.79 -0.79
N VAL A 46 10.28 -3.32 -2.02
CA VAL A 46 8.95 -3.40 -2.65
C VAL A 46 8.67 -4.86 -3.00
N ILE A 47 7.61 -5.42 -2.43
CA ILE A 47 7.21 -6.83 -2.66
C ILE A 47 5.93 -6.95 -3.48
N ALA A 48 5.16 -5.86 -3.61
CA ALA A 48 4.01 -5.78 -4.50
C ALA A 48 3.78 -4.32 -4.92
N ASP A 49 3.33 -4.13 -6.16
CA ASP A 49 2.98 -2.84 -6.75
C ASP A 49 1.64 -3.01 -7.48
N PHE A 50 0.75 -2.04 -7.31
CA PHE A 50 -0.59 -2.04 -7.87
C PHE A 50 -0.91 -0.66 -8.44
N SER A 51 -1.48 -0.63 -9.64
CA SER A 51 -1.99 0.57 -10.30
C SER A 51 -3.38 0.26 -10.86
N PHE A 52 -4.32 1.17 -10.70
CA PHE A 52 -5.74 1.02 -11.05
C PHE A 52 -6.24 2.17 -11.89
#